data_AF-A0A210PKQ5-F1
#
_entry.id   AF-A0A210PKQ5-F1
#
_cell.length_a   1.000
_cell.length_b   1.000
_cell.length_c   1.000
_cell.angle_alpha   90.00
_cell.angle_beta   90.00
_cell.angle_gamma   90.00
#
_symmetry.space_group_name_H-M   'P 1'
#
loop_
_entity.id
_entity.type
_entity.pdbx_description
1 polymer ?
#
loop_
_entity_poly.entity_id
_entity_poly.type
_entity_poly.pdbx_seq_one_letter_code
_entity_poly.pdbx_strand_id
1 'polypeptide(L)'
;MQVTNADRASLAISWNRPLRIVGSPVTGYIVEKRTAWTQVSKVSANELSCVADKLIEGTEYEFRITAVNEYGKGKALESDQTYMAKSPYSKFISRSQLVVS
;
A
#
# COMPACT_ATOMS: atom_id res chain seq x y z
N MET A 1 -6.45 -1.56 -6.97
CA MET A 1 -6.20 -1.29 -5.53
C MET A 1 -6.35 0.21 -5.29
N GLN A 2 -6.37 0.65 -4.04
CA GLN A 2 -6.31 2.07 -3.69
C GLN A 2 -5.14 2.30 -2.73
N VAL A 3 -4.40 3.39 -2.93
CA VAL A 3 -3.25 3.76 -2.10
C VAL A 3 -3.33 5.25 -1.76
N THR A 4 -3.23 5.56 -0.47
CA THR A 4 -3.29 6.94 0.06
C THR A 4 -2.17 7.20 1.06
N ASN A 5 -1.80 8.46 1.27
CA ASN A 5 -0.83 8.83 2.30
C ASN A 5 -1.46 8.73 3.69
N ALA A 6 -0.85 7.94 4.57
CA ALA A 6 -1.26 7.82 5.97
C ALA A 6 -0.42 8.73 6.87
N ASP A 7 0.90 8.80 6.62
CA ASP A 7 1.84 9.75 7.24
C ASP A 7 3.05 9.93 6.30
N ARG A 8 4.00 10.80 6.65
CA ARG A 8 5.24 11.07 5.88
C ARG A 8 6.03 9.84 5.45
N ALA A 9 5.99 8.78 6.27
CA ALA A 9 6.72 7.54 6.07
C ALA A 9 5.79 6.32 5.94
N SER A 10 4.50 6.53 5.62
CA SER A 10 3.57 5.42 5.47
C SER A 10 2.45 5.66 4.46
N LEU A 11 2.10 4.59 3.74
CA LEU A 11 1.00 4.56 2.78
C LEU A 11 -0.05 3.55 3.24
N ALA A 12 -1.32 3.97 3.25
CA ALA A 12 -2.45 3.07 3.45
C ALA A 12 -2.84 2.43 2.12
N ILE A 13 -3.02 1.11 2.11
CA ILE A 13 -3.32 0.32 0.92
C ILE A 13 -4.62 -0.44 1.18
N SER A 14 -5.55 -0.42 0.24
CA SER A 14 -6.78 -1.23 0.29
C SER A 14 -7.09 -1.87 -1.07
N TRP A 15 -7.81 -2.99 -1.02
CA TRP A 15 -8.17 -3.76 -2.20
C TRP A 15 -9.52 -4.42 -2.05
N ASN A 16 -10.01 -4.99 -3.15
CA ASN A 16 -11.23 -5.77 -3.18
C ASN A 16 -10.89 -7.26 -3.21
N ARG A 17 -11.79 -8.09 -2.66
CA ARG A 17 -11.72 -9.53 -2.84
C ARG A 17 -11.73 -9.87 -4.35
N PRO A 18 -11.01 -10.91 -4.79
CA PRO A 18 -11.11 -11.39 -6.16
C PRO A 18 -12.56 -11.71 -6.53
N LEU A 19 -13.02 -11.22 -7.69
CA LEU A 19 -14.41 -11.44 -8.15
C LEU A 19 -14.71 -12.91 -8.45
N ARG A 20 -13.70 -13.68 -8.84
CA ARG A 20 -13.80 -15.12 -9.10
C ARG A 20 -12.67 -15.83 -8.39
N ILE A 21 -13.03 -16.79 -7.54
CA ILE A 21 -12.11 -17.71 -6.90
C ILE A 21 -12.20 -19.01 -7.68
N VAL A 22 -11.14 -19.36 -8.39
CA VAL A 22 -11.01 -20.66 -9.06
C VAL A 22 -10.09 -21.51 -8.18
N GLY A 23 -10.58 -22.64 -7.67
CA GLY A 23 -9.86 -23.50 -6.74
C GLY A 23 -10.15 -23.21 -5.27
N SER A 24 -9.17 -23.45 -4.39
CA SER A 24 -9.33 -23.32 -2.94
C SER A 24 -9.49 -21.87 -2.47
N PRO A 25 -10.25 -21.65 -1.37
CA PRO A 25 -10.53 -20.32 -0.85
C PRO A 25 -9.26 -19.58 -0.45
N VAL A 26 -9.29 -18.25 -0.60
CA VAL A 26 -8.24 -17.37 -0.11
C VAL A 26 -8.18 -17.44 1.41
N THR A 27 -6.99 -17.71 1.96
CA THR A 27 -6.71 -17.74 3.40
C THR A 27 -6.05 -16.45 3.89
N GLY A 28 -5.46 -15.66 2.98
CA GLY A 28 -4.90 -14.36 3.29
C GLY A 28 -4.34 -13.63 2.09
N TYR A 29 -3.74 -12.48 2.36
CA TYR A 29 -3.08 -11.64 1.35
C TYR A 29 -1.67 -11.30 1.80
N ILE A 30 -0.76 -11.28 0.83
CA ILE A 30 0.60 -10.77 1.01
C ILE A 30 0.70 -9.46 0.23
N VAL A 31 1.15 -8.41 0.90
CA VAL A 31 1.40 -7.10 0.29
C VAL A 31 2.91 -6.90 0.23
N GLU A 32 3.42 -6.56 -0.94
CA GLU A 32 4.84 -6.36 -1.23
C GLU A 32 5.06 -4.99 -1.89
N LYS A 33 6.24 -4.38 -1.68
CA LYS A 33 6.66 -3.12 -2.30
C LYS A 33 7.87 -3.30 -3.22
N ARG A 34 7.99 -2.50 -4.27
CA ARG A 34 9.09 -2.63 -5.24
C ARG A 34 10.32 -1.79 -4.88
N THR A 35 11.32 -2.47 -4.32
CA THR A 35 12.76 -2.26 -4.55
C THR A 35 13.40 -3.58 -4.96
N ALA A 36 12.93 -4.68 -4.35
CA ALA A 36 13.15 -6.07 -4.75
C ALA A 36 11.91 -6.96 -4.46
N TRP A 37 10.70 -6.40 -4.55
CA TRP A 37 9.44 -7.01 -4.08
C TRP A 37 9.53 -7.54 -2.64
N THR A 38 9.78 -6.64 -1.71
CA THR A 38 9.89 -6.96 -0.27
C THR A 38 8.51 -6.95 0.38
N GLN A 39 8.22 -7.97 1.20
CA GLN A 39 6.96 -8.05 1.95
C GLN A 39 6.83 -6.88 2.93
N VAL A 40 5.72 -6.17 2.86
CA VAL A 40 5.33 -5.12 3.81
C VAL A 40 4.28 -5.62 4.81
N SER A 41 3.37 -6.50 4.37
CA SER A 41 2.35 -7.06 5.27
C SER A 41 1.88 -8.45 4.80
N LYS A 42 1.36 -9.22 5.74
CA LYS A 42 0.62 -10.45 5.50
C LYS A 42 -0.61 -10.42 6.40
N VAL A 43 -1.79 -10.42 5.79
CA VAL A 43 -3.07 -10.24 6.49
C VAL A 43 -4.01 -11.42 6.25
N SER A 44 -5.00 -11.57 7.13
CA SER A 44 -6.03 -12.61 7.01
C SER A 44 -6.94 -12.37 5.80
N ALA A 45 -7.69 -13.39 5.38
CA ALA A 45 -8.63 -13.26 4.25
C ALA A 45 -9.76 -12.22 4.48
N ASN A 46 -10.00 -11.82 5.73
CA ASN A 46 -11.02 -10.85 6.12
C ASN A 46 -10.52 -9.41 6.11
N GLU A 47 -9.20 -9.21 6.14
CA GLU A 47 -8.57 -7.91 6.02
C GLU A 47 -8.35 -7.56 4.55
N LEU A 48 -8.86 -6.39 4.16
CA LEU A 48 -8.78 -5.86 2.80
C LEU A 48 -8.03 -4.52 2.76
N SER A 49 -7.26 -4.26 3.80
CA SER A 49 -6.40 -3.09 3.91
C SER A 49 -5.21 -3.36 4.82
N CYS A 50 -4.14 -2.59 4.64
CA CYS A 50 -3.00 -2.53 5.54
C CYS A 50 -2.28 -1.18 5.42
N VAL A 51 -1.35 -0.93 6.33
CA VAL A 51 -0.43 0.22 6.25
C VAL A 51 0.97 -0.29 5.93
N ALA A 52 1.54 0.21 4.83
CA ALA A 52 2.96 0.03 4.53
C ALA A 52 3.73 1.15 5.23
N ASP A 53 4.45 0.80 6.30
CA ASP A 53 5.26 1.71 7.10
C ASP A 53 6.74 1.70 6.68
N LYS A 54 7.56 2.46 7.42
CA LYS A 54 9.03 2.52 7.23
C LYS A 54 9.41 2.84 5.78
N LEU A 55 8.63 3.73 5.17
CA LEU A 55 8.92 4.29 3.86
C LEU A 55 9.82 5.51 4.01
N ILE A 56 10.54 5.84 2.95
CA ILE A 56 11.38 7.02 2.88
C ILE A 56 10.52 8.14 2.28
N GLU A 57 10.37 9.24 3.02
CA GLU A 57 9.63 10.42 2.55
C GLU A 57 10.25 10.94 1.24
N GLY A 58 9.40 11.31 0.28
CA GLY A 58 9.81 11.74 -1.05
C GLY A 58 10.18 10.60 -2.01
N THR A 59 10.11 9.34 -1.57
CA THR A 59 10.37 8.18 -2.43
C THR A 59 9.08 7.60 -3.00
N GLU A 60 9.13 7.21 -4.26
CA GLU A 60 8.05 6.52 -4.97
C GLU A 60 8.09 5.01 -4.75
N TYR A 61 6.91 4.42 -4.55
CA TYR A 61 6.74 2.99 -4.34
C TYR A 61 5.68 2.42 -5.28
N GLU A 62 5.98 1.26 -5.86
CA GLU A 62 4.98 0.36 -6.44
C GLU A 62 4.61 -0.71 -5.43
N PHE A 63 3.35 -1.17 -5.51
CA PHE A 63 2.83 -2.21 -4.63
C PHE A 63 2.24 -3.35 -5.43
N ARG A 64 2.29 -4.54 -4.84
CA ARG A 64 1.50 -5.67 -5.32
C ARG A 64 0.86 -6.41 -4.18
N ILE A 65 -0.28 -7.01 -4.48
CA ILE A 65 -1.10 -7.78 -3.54
C ILE A 65 -1.28 -9.16 -4.13
N THR A 66 -0.85 -10.18 -3.38
CA THR A 66 -0.93 -11.58 -3.79
C THR A 66 -1.89 -12.30 -2.88
N ALA A 67 -2.98 -12.84 -3.44
CA ALA A 67 -3.87 -13.74 -2.70
C ALA A 67 -3.16 -15.07 -2.42
N VAL A 68 -3.36 -15.62 -1.23
CA VAL A 68 -2.78 -16.90 -0.80
C VAL A 68 -3.92 -17.86 -0.48
N ASN A 69 -3.79 -19.11 -0.92
CA ASN A 69 -4.65 -20.23 -0.49
C ASN A 69 -3.77 -21.37 0.08
N GLU A 70 -4.38 -22.52 0.39
CA GLU A 70 -3.66 -23.68 0.95
C GLU A 70 -2.55 -24.21 0.04
N TYR A 71 -2.61 -23.94 -1.27
CA TYR A 71 -1.59 -24.34 -2.25
C TYR A 71 -0.52 -23.28 -2.48
N GLY A 72 -0.65 -22.09 -1.89
CA GLY A 72 0.35 -21.03 -1.92
C GLY A 72 -0.12 -19.74 -2.58
N LYS A 73 0.82 -19.02 -3.20
CA LYS A 73 0.63 -17.68 -3.79
C LYS A 73 -0.04 -17.77 -5.16
N GLY A 74 -1.12 -17.01 -5.37
CA GLY A 74 -1.77 -16.84 -6.66
C GLY A 74 -1.13 -15.73 -7.53
N LYS A 75 -1.87 -15.26 -8.54
CA LYS A 75 -1.47 -14.11 -9.36
C LYS A 75 -1.51 -12.82 -8.52
N ALA A 76 -0.48 -11.99 -8.68
CA ALA A 76 -0.42 -10.68 -8.02
C ALA A 76 -1.27 -9.63 -8.77
N LEU A 77 -1.91 -8.76 -7.99
CA LEU A 77 -2.46 -7.48 -8.45
C LEU A 77 -1.40 -6.42 -8.19
N GLU A 78 -0.81 -5.86 -9.24
CA GLU A 78 0.15 -4.76 -9.16
C GLU A 78 -0.56 -3.40 -9.24
N SER A 79 0.04 -2.36 -8.67
CA SER A 79 -0.44 -0.99 -8.78
C SER A 79 -0.27 -0.45 -10.20
N ASP A 80 -1.24 0.31 -10.70
CA ASP A 80 -1.20 0.89 -12.05
C ASP A 80 -0.23 2.08 -12.18
N GLN A 81 0.26 2.61 -11.06
CA GLN A 81 1.17 3.75 -10.97
C GLN A 81 2.04 3.63 -9.71
N THR A 82 3.01 4.54 -9.59
CA THR A 82 3.82 4.72 -8.37
C THR A 82 3.12 5.67 -7.38
N TYR A 83 3.44 5.53 -6.09
CA TYR A 83 2.92 6.38 -5.03
C TYR A 83 4.06 6.94 -4.18
N MET A 84 4.15 8.27 -4.10
CA MET A 84 5.13 8.96 -3.28
C MET A 84 4.69 8.99 -1.82
N ALA A 85 5.54 8.50 -0.92
CA ALA A 85 5.37 8.67 0.51
C ALA A 85 5.63 10.12 0.90
N LYS A 86 4.62 10.80 1.47
CA LYS A 86 4.71 12.19 1.91
C LYS A 86 3.68 12.50 2.98
N SER A 87 3.95 13.51 3.80
CA SER A 87 2.96 13.93 4.80
C SER A 87 1.66 14.35 4.12
N PRO A 88 0.49 13.79 4.52
CA PRO A 88 -0.80 14.24 4.00
C PRO A 88 -1.09 15.71 4.40
N TYR A 89 -0.38 16.23 5.40
CA TYR A 89 -0.50 17.61 5.91
C TYR A 89 0.49 18.60 5.28
N SER A 90 1.38 18.15 4.38
CA SER A 90 2.41 19.00 3.76
C SER A 90 1.88 20.18 2.95
N LYS A 91 0.58 20.22 2.63
CA LYS A 91 -0.07 21.37 1.95
C LYS A 91 -0.15 22.65 2.80
N PHE A 92 0.12 22.61 4.10
CA PHE A 92 -0.04 23.78 4.98
C PHE A 92 1.24 24.59 5.24
N ILE A 93 2.39 24.23 4.66
CA ILE A 93 3.60 25.05 4.75
C ILE A 93 4.10 25.41 3.35
N SER A 94 3.33 26.23 2.65
CA SER A 94 3.82 27.03 1.53
C SER A 94 3.46 28.50 1.76
N ARG A 95 4.40 29.22 2.40
CA ARG A 95 4.66 30.68 2.36
C ARG A 95 3.41 31.55 2.09
N SER A 96 2.81 32.22 3.07
CA SER A 96 3.13 33.63 3.37
C SER A 96 2.45 34.11 4.66
N GLN A 97 3.16 34.12 5.79
CA GLN A 97 2.94 35.09 6.87
C GLN A 97 4.19 35.16 7.77
N LEU A 98 5.31 35.55 7.16
CA LEU A 98 6.44 36.14 7.87
C LEU A 98 6.49 37.61 7.44
N VAL A 99 5.52 38.39 7.90
CA VAL A 99 5.68 39.82 8.14
C VAL A 99 4.84 40.13 9.38
N VAL A 100 5.47 40.08 10.55
CA VAL A 100 4.95 40.72 11.75
C VAL A 100 5.94 41.82 12.10
N SER A 101 5.48 43.05 11.85
CA SER A 101 5.85 44.38 12.35
C SER A 101 7.23 44.60 12.95
#